data_AF-A0A285D766-F1
#
_entry.id   AF-A0A285D766-F1
#
_cell.length_a   1.000
_cell.length_b   1.000
_cell.length_c   1.000
_cell.angle_alpha   90.00
_cell.angle_beta   90.00
_cell.angle_gamma   90.00
#
_symmetry.space_group_name_H-M   'P 1'
#
loop_
_entity.id
_entity.type
_entity.pdbx_description
1 polymer ?
#
loop_
_entity_poly.entity_id
_entity_poly.type
_entity_poly.pdbx_seq_one_letter_code
_entity_poly.pdbx_strand_id
1 'polypeptide(L)' 'MQFFRNVASEMKKVSWPKRKELVRYTVTVIVTVAFVSVFFAVVDLGISSVIELILE' A
#
# COMPACT_ATOMS: atom_id res chain seq x y z
N MET A 1 -24.27 -25.22 9.70
CA MET A 1 -22.91 -25.54 9.16
C MET A 1 -22.86 -25.81 7.66
N GLN A 2 -23.94 -26.22 6.96
CA GLN A 2 -23.88 -26.45 5.50
C GLN A 2 -23.50 -25.19 4.69
N PHE A 3 -23.91 -24.00 5.14
CA PHE A 3 -23.58 -22.73 4.50
C PHE A 3 -22.06 -22.48 4.38
N PHE A 4 -21.32 -22.61 5.49
CA PHE A 4 -19.85 -22.46 5.49
C PHE A 4 -19.15 -23.49 4.59
N ARG A 5 -19.70 -24.71 4.48
CA ARG A 5 -19.19 -25.75 3.60
C ARG A 5 -19.38 -25.40 2.12
N ASN A 6 -20.52 -24.79 1.79
CA ASN A 6 -20.79 -24.30 0.43
C ASN A 6 -19.91 -23.09 0.09
N VAL A 7 -19.73 -22.14 1.01
CA VAL A 7 -18.83 -20.98 0.84
C VAL A 7 -17.38 -21.44 0.63
N ALA A 8 -16.88 -22.37 1.44
CA ALA A 8 -15.54 -22.92 1.26
C ALA A 8 -15.37 -23.68 -0.07
N SER A 9 -16.44 -24.30 -0.58
CA SER A 9 -16.45 -24.95 -1.90
C SER A 9 -16.37 -23.93 -3.04
N GLU A 10 -17.08 -22.82 -2.95
CA GLU A 10 -16.99 -21.74 -3.94
C GLU A 10 -15.67 -20.98 -3.89
N MET A 11 -15.11 -20.73 -2.71
CA MET A 11 -13.79 -20.11 -2.56
C MET A 11 -12.66 -20.92 -3.21
N LYS A 12 -12.81 -22.24 -3.34
CA LYS A 12 -11.87 -23.10 -4.07
C LYS A 12 -11.98 -22.96 -5.59
N LYS A 13 -13.12 -22.49 -6.11
CA LYS A 13 -13.31 -22.19 -7.54
C LYS A 13 -12.70 -20.84 -7.93
N VAL A 14 -12.42 -19.98 -6.96
CA VAL A 14 -11.75 -18.70 -7.19
C VAL A 14 -10.28 -18.94 -7.52
N SER A 15 -9.83 -18.40 -8.65
CA SER A 15 -8.43 -18.44 -9.07
C SER A 15 -7.59 -17.47 -8.24
N TRP A 16 -7.12 -17.92 -7.09
CA TRP A 16 -6.22 -17.12 -6.26
C TRP A 16 -4.88 -16.90 -6.97
N PRO A 17 -4.33 -15.67 -6.89
CA PRO A 17 -3.04 -15.37 -7.50
C PRO A 17 -1.93 -16.24 -6.91
N LYS A 18 -0.96 -16.62 -7.76
CA LYS A 18 0.19 -17.42 -7.31
C LYS A 18 1.04 -16.59 -6.36
N ARG A 19 1.65 -17.24 -5.35
CA ARG A 19 2.49 -16.57 -4.32
C ARG A 19 3.53 -15.61 -4.91
N LYS A 20 4.16 -15.99 -6.03
CA LYS A 20 5.16 -15.15 -6.73
C LYS A 20 4.58 -13.83 -7.25
N GLU A 21 3.36 -13.88 -7.77
CA GLU A 21 2.68 -12.70 -8.32
C GLU A 21 2.24 -11.76 -7.20
N LEU A 22 1.73 -12.33 -6.10
CA LEU A 22 1.33 -11.57 -4.92
C LEU A 22 2.51 -10.81 -4.31
N VAL A 23 3.67 -11.47 -4.17
CA VAL A 23 4.90 -10.82 -3.69
C VAL A 23 5.33 -9.68 -4.61
N ARG A 24 5.27 -9.88 -5.94
CA ARG A 24 5.61 -8.82 -6.90
C ARG A 24 4.71 -7.59 -6.70
N TYR A 25 3.40 -7.79 -6.55
CA TYR A 25 2.47 -6.68 -6.32
C TYR A 25 2.72 -5.98 -4.98
N THR A 26 2.97 -6.73 -3.90
CA THR A 26 3.30 -6.15 -2.60
C THR A 26 4.59 -5.33 -2.66
N VAL A 27 5.63 -5.84 -3.33
CA VAL A 27 6.89 -5.09 -3.51
C VAL A 27 6.67 -3.81 -4.30
N THR A 28 5.91 -3.85 -5.39
CA THR A 28 5.58 -2.63 -6.14
C THR A 28 4.89 -1.60 -5.26
N VAL A 29 3.88 -2.00 -4.47
CA VAL A 29 3.17 -1.10 -3.56
C VAL A 29 4.09 -0.52 -2.49
N ILE A 30 4.98 -1.33 -1.91
CA ILE A 30 5.95 -0.86 -0.91
C ILE A 30 6.88 0.19 -1.51
N VAL A 31 7.37 -0.03 -2.74
CA VAL A 31 8.25 0.93 -3.43
C VAL A 31 7.52 2.24 -3.71
N THR A 32 6.27 2.20 -4.19
CA THR A 32 5.51 3.41 -4.48
C THR A 32 5.20 4.20 -3.20
N VAL A 33 4.82 3.51 -2.12
CA VAL A 33 4.55 4.15 -0.83
C VAL A 33 5.83 4.77 -0.28
N ALA A 34 6.95 4.04 -0.29
CA ALA A 34 8.23 4.56 0.19
C ALA A 34 8.66 5.83 -0.58
N PHE A 35 8.51 5.84 -1.90
CA PHE A 35 8.81 7.02 -2.72
C PHE A 35 7.94 8.22 -2.34
N VAL A 36 6.62 8.02 -2.23
CA VAL A 36 5.68 9.08 -1.86
C VAL A 36 5.94 9.58 -0.44
N SER A 37 6.24 8.69 0.51
CA SER A 37 6.60 9.06 1.89
C SER A 37 7.85 9.94 1.95
N VAL A 38 8.89 9.62 1.17
CA VAL A 38 10.09 10.47 1.08
C VAL A 38 9.77 11.83 0.48
N PHE A 39 8.95 11.87 -0.58
CA PHE A 39 8.51 13.13 -1.17
C PHE A 39 7.78 14.02 -0.15
N PHE A 40 6.81 13.47 0.58
CA PHE A 40 6.12 14.22 1.63
C PHE A 40 7.07 14.70 2.72
N ALA A 41 8.01 13.85 3.17
CA ALA A 41 8.98 14.26 4.17
C ALA A 41 9.83 15.47 3.71
N VAL A 42 10.25 15.50 2.44
CA VAL A 42 10.98 16.66 1.88
C VAL A 42 10.09 17.90 1.79
N VAL A 43 8.84 17.73 1.35
CA VAL A 43 7.89 18.84 1.22
C VAL A 43 7.55 19.43 2.58
N ASP A 44 7.31 18.61 3.59
CA ASP A 44 7.00 19.07 4.95
C ASP A 44 8.15 19.91 5.51
N LEU A 45 9.39 19.44 5.37
CA LEU A 45 10.58 20.18 5.79
C LEU A 45 10.73 21.50 5.02
N GLY A 46 10.53 21.47 3.70
CA GLY A 46 10.62 22.66 2.86
C GLY A 46 9.56 23.70 3.21
N ILE A 47 8.31 23.28 3.41
CA ILE A 47 7.20 24.15 3.80
C ILE A 47 7.45 24.73 5.20
N SER A 48 7.88 23.93 6.18
CA SER A 48 8.19 24.41 7.52
C SER A 48 9.25 25.51 7.49
N SER A 49 10.36 25.32 6.75
CA SER A 49 11.39 26.35 6.63
C SER A 49 10.92 27.62 5.92
N VAL A 50 10.06 27.49 4.90
CA VAL A 50 9.50 28.67 4.20
C VAL A 50 8.53 29.44 5.09
N ILE A 51 7.71 28.74 5.87
CA ILE A 51 6.78 29.38 6.82
C ILE A 51 7.54 30.10 7.93
N GLU A 52 8.60 29.51 8.46
CA GLU A 52 9.46 30.13 9.48
C GLU A 52 10.10 31.43 8.95
N LEU A 53 10.62 31.43 7.72
CA LEU A 53 11.20 32.61 7.07
C LEU A 53 10.18 33.75 6.81
N ILE A 54 8.89 33.43 6.68
CA ILE A 54 7.83 34.43 6.41
C ILE A 54 7.23 34.97 7.71
N LEU A 55 7.24 34.18 8.80
CA LEU A 55 6.69 34.56 10.10
C LEU A 55 7.70 35.30 10.99
N GLU A 56 9.00 35.13 10.75
CA GLU A 56 10.06 36.04 11.23
C GLU A 56 10.13 37.32 10.38
#